data_AF-A0A150RUJ8-F1
#
_entry.id   AF-A0A150RUJ8-F1
#
_cell.length_a   1.000
_cell.length_b   1.000
_cell.length_c   1.000
_cell.angle_alpha   90.00
_cell.angle_beta   90.00
_cell.angle_gamma   90.00
#
_symmetry.space_group_name_H-M   'P 1'
#
loop_
_entity.id
_entity.type
_entity.pdbx_description
1 polymer ?
#
loop_
_entity_poly.entity_id
_entity_poly.type
_entity_poly.pdbx_seq_one_letter_code
_entity_poly.pdbx_strand_id
1 'polypeptide(L)'
;MCASTHDEKVGGMRATIAAAGIHTTVGGARVQRVGAARVELVAGARVETCLADKAEKAAGLAVVSGAPESETVGGSRTTMVGGAVIDRIGGSHTVVAGGKGMFIGAFHEVDASGAILLKCGPSEVVIDGGGVTIKAGLVTISAPDVRLKRNVSLM
;
A
#
# COMPACT_ATOMS: atom_id res chain seq x y z
N MET A 1 12.54 -43.17 13.01
CA MET A 1 12.47 -41.98 13.87
C MET A 1 11.55 -42.30 15.04
N CYS A 2 12.06 -42.35 16.28
CA CYS A 2 11.19 -42.49 17.45
C CYS A 2 10.62 -41.11 17.78
N ALA A 3 9.32 -40.91 17.51
CA ALA A 3 8.62 -39.71 17.96
C ALA A 3 8.30 -39.87 19.45
N SER A 4 9.15 -39.35 20.33
CA SER A 4 8.77 -39.19 21.73
C SER A 4 7.90 -37.95 21.87
N THR A 5 6.72 -38.10 22.46
CA THR A 5 5.82 -36.99 22.79
C THR A 5 6.19 -36.45 24.17
N HIS A 6 6.45 -35.14 24.27
CA HIS A 6 6.64 -34.44 25.54
C HIS A 6 5.39 -33.58 25.82
N ASP A 7 4.73 -33.82 26.94
CA ASP A 7 3.59 -33.03 27.42
C ASP A 7 4.01 -32.26 28.68
N GLU A 8 3.76 -30.95 28.69
CA GLU A 8 4.08 -30.05 29.79
C GLU A 8 2.83 -29.25 30.15
N LYS A 9 2.36 -29.39 31.39
CA LYS A 9 1.21 -28.64 31.92
C LYS A 9 1.69 -27.66 32.99
N VAL A 10 1.41 -26.38 32.79
CA VAL A 10 1.76 -25.30 33.72
C VAL A 10 0.48 -24.62 34.18
N GLY A 11 0.19 -24.65 35.48
CA GLY A 11 -1.04 -24.07 36.06
C GLY A 11 -1.01 -22.56 36.25
N GLY A 12 0.16 -21.92 36.14
CA GLY A 12 0.36 -20.48 36.31
C GLY A 12 1.20 -19.91 35.17
N MET A 13 2.45 -19.54 35.48
CA MET A 13 3.37 -18.92 34.53
C MET A 13 4.50 -19.87 34.13
N ARG A 14 4.84 -19.87 32.83
CA ARG A 14 6.05 -20.48 32.28
C ARG A 14 6.94 -19.35 31.74
N ALA A 15 8.19 -19.29 32.19
CA ALA A 15 9.18 -18.33 31.72
C ALA A 15 10.40 -19.05 31.14
N THR A 16 10.96 -18.53 30.05
CA THR A 16 12.21 -19.00 29.46
C THR A 16 13.14 -17.81 29.30
N ILE A 17 14.32 -17.88 29.94
CA ILE A 17 15.29 -16.79 30.02
C ILE A 17 16.64 -17.35 29.59
N ALA A 18 17.35 -16.63 28.72
CA ALA A 18 18.68 -17.00 28.25
C ALA A 18 19.57 -15.76 28.17
N ALA A 19 20.85 -15.88 28.51
CA ALA A 19 21.81 -14.77 28.45
C ALA A 19 22.29 -14.46 27.01
N ALA A 20 22.36 -15.49 26.15
CA ALA A 20 22.81 -15.35 24.77
C ALA A 20 21.64 -15.28 23.78
N GLY A 21 20.76 -16.29 23.79
CA GLY A 21 19.61 -16.36 22.91
C GLY A 21 18.83 -17.65 23.06
N ILE A 22 17.64 -17.69 22.45
CA ILE A 22 16.78 -18.88 22.40
C ILE A 22 16.66 -19.30 20.94
N HIS A 23 17.08 -20.54 20.63
CA HIS A 23 16.88 -21.14 19.32
C HIS A 23 15.85 -22.27 19.44
N THR A 24 14.79 -22.22 18.63
CA THR A 24 13.72 -23.23 18.64
C THR A 24 13.51 -23.76 17.23
N THR A 25 13.78 -25.05 17.05
CA THR A 25 13.59 -25.75 15.77
C THR A 25 12.42 -26.71 15.90
N VAL A 26 11.48 -26.64 14.96
CA VAL A 26 10.35 -27.57 14.87
C VAL A 26 10.40 -28.22 13.51
N GLY A 27 10.63 -29.54 13.47
CA GLY A 27 10.73 -30.29 12.21
C GLY A 27 9.39 -30.58 11.53
N GLY A 28 8.27 -30.31 12.21
CA GLY A 28 6.91 -30.49 11.70
C GLY A 28 6.06 -29.23 11.86
N ALA A 29 4.74 -29.39 11.79
CA ALA A 29 3.81 -28.27 11.98
C ALA A 29 3.82 -27.77 13.43
N ARG A 30 3.82 -26.44 13.60
CA ARG A 30 3.70 -25.78 14.91
C ARG A 30 2.35 -25.08 15.00
N VAL A 31 1.51 -25.51 15.93
CA VAL A 31 0.24 -24.83 16.24
C VAL A 31 0.37 -24.10 17.56
N GLN A 32 0.14 -22.79 17.54
CA GLN A 32 0.04 -21.98 18.75
C GLN A 32 -1.39 -21.49 18.94
N ARG A 33 -1.97 -21.79 20.10
CA ARG A 33 -3.27 -21.22 20.51
C ARG A 33 -3.00 -20.25 21.66
N VAL A 34 -3.51 -19.04 21.53
CA VAL A 34 -3.36 -17.97 22.51
C VAL A 34 -4.75 -17.59 22.96
N GLY A 35 -5.01 -17.66 24.27
CA GLY A 35 -6.36 -17.43 24.81
C GLY A 35 -6.78 -15.96 24.82
N ALA A 36 -5.85 -15.06 25.17
CA ALA A 36 -6.12 -13.63 25.29
C ALA A 36 -5.30 -12.81 24.28
N ALA A 37 -3.98 -12.70 24.48
CA ALA A 37 -3.11 -11.89 23.64
C ALA A 37 -1.69 -12.48 23.55
N ARG A 38 -1.01 -12.22 22.43
CA ARG A 38 0.43 -12.43 22.25
C ARG A 38 1.08 -11.07 22.12
N VAL A 39 2.02 -10.76 23.01
CA VAL A 39 2.79 -9.53 22.99
C VAL A 39 4.26 -9.90 22.76
N GLU A 40 4.92 -9.21 21.85
CA GLU A 40 6.31 -9.44 21.47
C GLU A 40 7.04 -8.09 21.46
N LEU A 41 8.10 -7.96 22.26
CA LEU A 41 8.97 -6.80 22.30
C LEU A 41 10.37 -7.24 21.91
N VAL A 42 10.99 -6.52 20.98
CA VAL A 42 12.32 -6.84 20.46
C VAL A 42 13.17 -5.57 20.53
N ALA A 43 14.29 -5.63 21.26
CA ALA A 43 15.24 -4.51 21.39
C ALA A 43 16.16 -4.35 20.16
N GLY A 44 15.66 -4.67 18.97
CA GLY A 44 16.43 -4.75 17.73
C GLY A 44 15.51 -5.06 16.54
N ALA A 45 16.03 -5.72 15.52
CA ALA A 45 15.24 -6.08 14.34
C ALA A 45 14.38 -7.34 14.59
N ARG A 46 13.10 -7.27 14.19
CA ARG A 46 12.25 -8.45 13.99
C ARG A 46 12.35 -8.86 12.53
N VAL A 47 12.96 -10.01 12.25
CA VAL A 47 13.07 -10.57 10.89
C VAL A 47 12.25 -11.85 10.81
N GLU A 48 11.45 -11.97 9.74
CA GLU A 48 10.62 -13.14 9.48
C GLU A 48 10.76 -13.54 8.02
N THR A 49 11.02 -14.83 7.78
CA THR A 49 11.11 -15.41 6.44
C THR A 49 10.17 -16.61 6.35
N CYS A 50 9.31 -16.63 5.33
CA CYS A 50 8.49 -17.78 4.97
C CYS A 50 8.87 -18.19 3.55
N LEU A 51 9.21 -19.46 3.35
CA LEU A 51 9.63 -19.98 2.02
C LEU A 51 8.44 -20.32 1.12
N ALA A 52 7.24 -20.34 1.68
CA ALA A 52 5.99 -20.67 1.01
C ALA A 52 4.95 -19.60 1.37
N ASP A 53 3.67 -19.97 1.31
CA ASP A 53 2.59 -19.02 1.54
C ASP A 53 2.51 -18.54 2.99
N LYS A 54 2.29 -17.24 3.16
CA LYS A 54 1.91 -16.64 4.44
C LYS A 54 0.51 -16.07 4.33
N ALA A 55 -0.42 -16.65 5.07
CA ALA A 55 -1.80 -16.17 5.17
C ALA A 55 -2.03 -15.55 6.56
N GLU A 56 -2.39 -14.26 6.58
CA GLU A 56 -2.71 -13.53 7.80
C GLU A 56 -4.17 -13.05 7.74
N LYS A 57 -4.86 -13.15 8.87
CA LYS A 57 -6.22 -12.64 9.04
C LYS A 57 -6.29 -11.89 10.36
N ALA A 58 -6.73 -10.64 10.28
CA ALA A 58 -6.98 -9.80 11.44
C ALA A 58 -8.34 -9.12 11.28
N ALA A 59 -9.08 -8.97 12.39
CA ALA A 59 -10.31 -8.18 12.40
C ALA A 59 -10.02 -6.67 12.25
N GLY A 60 -8.84 -6.24 12.67
CA GLY A 60 -8.27 -4.93 12.44
C GLY A 60 -6.76 -4.99 12.54
N LEU A 61 -6.06 -4.17 11.74
CA LEU A 61 -4.60 -4.08 11.71
C LEU A 61 -4.20 -2.62 11.84
N ALA A 62 -3.24 -2.34 12.71
CA ALA A 62 -2.59 -1.05 12.81
C ALA A 62 -1.08 -1.25 12.74
N VAL A 63 -0.44 -0.58 11.79
CA VAL A 63 1.02 -0.54 11.64
C VAL A 63 1.46 0.89 11.87
N VAL A 64 2.41 1.08 12.78
CA VAL A 64 2.98 2.38 13.11
C VAL A 64 4.49 2.25 13.04
N SER A 65 5.11 3.04 12.16
CA SER A 65 6.56 3.12 12.02
C SER A 65 7.02 4.55 12.26
N GLY A 66 8.11 4.71 13.02
CA GLY A 66 8.79 5.99 13.17
C GLY A 66 9.85 6.25 12.09
N ALA A 67 10.06 5.29 11.18
CA ALA A 67 11.05 5.31 10.12
C ALA A 67 10.40 4.98 8.76
N PRO A 68 11.09 5.17 7.62
CA PRO A 68 10.56 4.83 6.31
C PRO A 68 10.13 3.36 6.21
N GLU A 69 9.00 3.12 5.53
CA GLU A 69 8.51 1.78 5.20
C GLU A 69 8.80 1.48 3.72
N SER A 70 9.18 0.23 3.43
CA SER A 70 9.38 -0.25 2.06
C SER A 70 8.79 -1.64 1.91
N GLU A 71 8.07 -1.86 0.80
CA GLU A 71 7.50 -3.14 0.42
C GLU A 71 7.96 -3.47 -1.01
N THR A 72 8.44 -4.68 -1.23
CA THR A 72 8.78 -5.18 -2.56
C THR A 72 8.06 -6.48 -2.81
N VAL A 73 7.27 -6.52 -3.87
CA VAL A 73 6.50 -7.69 -4.29
C VAL A 73 7.02 -8.14 -5.65
N GLY A 74 7.55 -9.36 -5.73
CA GLY A 74 8.07 -9.91 -6.99
C GLY A 74 7.00 -10.37 -7.98
N GLY A 75 5.77 -10.58 -7.49
CA GLY A 75 4.59 -10.93 -8.28
C GLY A 75 3.54 -9.81 -8.31
N SER A 76 2.28 -10.18 -8.49
CA SER A 76 1.16 -9.23 -8.45
C SER A 76 0.76 -8.87 -7.02
N ARG A 77 0.57 -7.57 -6.74
CA ARG A 77 -0.05 -7.07 -5.50
C ARG A 77 -1.49 -6.64 -5.78
N THR A 78 -2.45 -7.19 -5.04
CA THR A 78 -3.88 -6.82 -5.15
C THR A 78 -4.39 -6.42 -3.78
N THR A 79 -5.03 -5.24 -3.69
CA THR A 79 -5.66 -4.75 -2.47
C THR A 79 -7.14 -4.51 -2.75
N MET A 80 -8.03 -5.17 -2.00
CA MET A 80 -9.47 -4.99 -2.08
C MET A 80 -9.98 -4.37 -0.79
N VAL A 81 -10.64 -3.23 -0.89
CA VAL A 81 -11.15 -2.48 0.27
C VAL A 81 -12.65 -2.28 0.07
N GLY A 82 -13.45 -2.77 1.02
CA GLY A 82 -14.92 -2.62 0.97
C GLY A 82 -15.42 -1.24 1.39
N GLY A 83 -14.56 -0.43 2.00
CA GLY A 83 -14.83 0.96 2.40
C GLY A 83 -13.96 1.95 1.65
N ALA A 84 -13.59 3.05 2.32
CA ALA A 84 -12.71 4.07 1.75
C ALA A 84 -11.22 3.74 1.98
N VAL A 85 -10.38 4.17 1.04
CA VAL A 85 -8.93 4.30 1.21
C VAL A 85 -8.63 5.78 1.41
N ILE A 86 -7.94 6.13 2.49
CA ILE A 86 -7.59 7.52 2.83
C ILE A 86 -6.07 7.59 3.05
N ASP A 87 -5.38 8.19 2.10
CA ASP A 87 -3.93 8.40 2.16
C ASP A 87 -3.62 9.87 2.43
N ARG A 88 -3.08 10.15 3.63
CA ARG A 88 -2.58 11.49 3.99
C ARG A 88 -1.07 11.50 3.97
N ILE A 89 -0.51 12.19 2.99
CA ILE A 89 0.93 12.23 2.75
C ILE A 89 1.44 13.64 2.99
N GLY A 90 2.41 13.79 3.90
CA GLY A 90 3.00 15.10 4.23
C GLY A 90 4.01 15.62 3.21
N GLY A 91 4.52 14.74 2.34
CA GLY A 91 5.46 15.05 1.26
C GLY A 91 4.87 14.76 -0.12
N SER A 92 5.76 14.53 -1.10
CA SER A 92 5.35 14.13 -2.46
C SER A 92 4.86 12.68 -2.51
N HIS A 93 3.89 12.41 -3.39
CA HIS A 93 3.40 11.08 -3.71
C HIS A 93 3.57 10.82 -5.21
N THR A 94 4.22 9.71 -5.55
CA THR A 94 4.50 9.34 -6.95
C THR A 94 4.12 7.88 -7.15
N VAL A 95 3.35 7.62 -8.21
CA VAL A 95 2.99 6.27 -8.66
C VAL A 95 3.54 6.08 -10.07
N VAL A 96 4.31 5.01 -10.27
CA VAL A 96 4.89 4.65 -11.57
C VAL A 96 4.45 3.25 -11.94
N ALA A 97 3.96 3.08 -13.16
CA ALA A 97 3.61 1.79 -13.73
C ALA A 97 4.37 1.58 -15.04
N GLY A 98 4.98 0.41 -15.22
CA GLY A 98 5.57 0.03 -16.51
C GLY A 98 4.52 -0.29 -17.58
N GLY A 99 3.28 -0.56 -17.17
CA GLY A 99 2.12 -0.80 -18.03
C GLY A 99 1.07 0.31 -17.95
N LYS A 100 -0.17 -0.02 -18.32
CA LYS A 100 -1.30 0.91 -18.25
C LYS A 100 -1.72 1.13 -16.78
N GLY A 101 -1.78 2.39 -16.36
CA GLY A 101 -2.47 2.81 -15.14
C GLY A 101 -3.92 3.19 -15.44
N MET A 102 -4.84 2.89 -14.53
CA MET A 102 -6.26 3.18 -14.68
C MET A 102 -6.80 3.85 -13.42
N PHE A 103 -7.57 4.92 -13.61
CA PHE A 103 -8.34 5.58 -12.56
C PHE A 103 -9.81 5.43 -12.95
N ILE A 104 -10.55 4.62 -12.19
CA ILE A 104 -11.97 4.38 -12.43
C ILE A 104 -12.74 4.85 -11.20
N GLY A 105 -13.67 5.77 -11.43
CA GLY A 105 -14.58 6.29 -10.43
C GLY A 105 -15.72 7.00 -11.10
N ALA A 106 -16.86 7.10 -10.42
CA ALA A 106 -17.98 7.90 -10.89
C ALA A 106 -17.61 9.39 -10.98
N PHE A 107 -16.72 9.84 -10.09
CA PHE A 107 -16.21 11.21 -10.03
C PHE A 107 -14.74 11.20 -9.65
N HIS A 108 -13.99 12.15 -10.22
CA HIS A 108 -12.62 12.47 -9.82
C HIS A 108 -12.60 13.95 -9.47
N GLU A 109 -12.41 14.25 -8.19
CA GLU A 109 -12.18 15.60 -7.72
C GLU A 109 -10.68 15.76 -7.46
N VAL A 110 -10.10 16.80 -8.08
CA VAL A 110 -8.68 17.12 -7.92
C VAL A 110 -8.59 18.59 -7.55
N ASP A 111 -8.30 18.85 -6.28
CA ASP A 111 -8.01 20.19 -5.77
C ASP A 111 -6.49 20.37 -5.68
N ALA A 112 -5.97 21.29 -6.50
CA ALA A 112 -4.55 21.57 -6.60
C ALA A 112 -4.31 23.08 -6.50
N SER A 113 -3.45 23.50 -5.57
CA SER A 113 -3.10 24.91 -5.37
C SER A 113 -2.22 25.50 -6.47
N GLY A 114 -1.49 24.64 -7.19
CA GLY A 114 -0.57 25.04 -8.27
C GLY A 114 -1.17 24.83 -9.66
N ALA A 115 -1.04 23.62 -10.17
CA ALA A 115 -1.55 23.23 -11.48
C ALA A 115 -1.83 21.73 -11.57
N ILE A 116 -2.70 21.33 -12.49
CA ILE A 116 -2.98 19.94 -12.86
C ILE A 116 -2.42 19.72 -14.27
N LEU A 117 -1.48 18.78 -14.41
CA LEU A 117 -0.80 18.47 -15.67
C LEU A 117 -1.07 17.03 -16.06
N LEU A 118 -1.66 16.83 -17.25
CA LEU A 118 -1.89 15.51 -17.85
C LEU A 118 -1.06 15.42 -19.13
N LYS A 119 0.05 14.67 -19.11
CA LYS A 119 0.99 14.58 -20.23
C LYS A 119 1.04 13.19 -20.85
N CYS A 120 1.10 13.14 -22.17
CA CYS A 120 1.31 11.92 -22.95
C CYS A 120 2.19 12.23 -24.17
N GLY A 121 3.48 11.91 -24.07
CA GLY A 121 4.46 12.26 -25.09
C GLY A 121 4.46 13.77 -25.37
N PRO A 122 4.30 14.22 -26.63
CA PRO A 122 4.27 15.65 -26.97
C PRO A 122 2.92 16.34 -26.66
N SER A 123 1.89 15.58 -26.27
CA SER A 123 0.56 16.12 -25.99
C SER A 123 0.39 16.37 -24.48
N GLU A 124 -0.28 17.47 -24.13
CA GLU A 124 -0.54 17.81 -22.73
C GLU A 124 -1.84 18.60 -22.55
N VAL A 125 -2.46 18.41 -21.38
CA VAL A 125 -3.51 19.28 -20.84
C VAL A 125 -2.99 19.89 -19.55
N VAL A 126 -3.07 21.21 -19.43
CA VAL A 126 -2.65 21.97 -18.25
C VAL A 126 -3.83 22.79 -17.74
N ILE A 127 -4.14 22.65 -16.45
CA ILE A 127 -5.12 23.46 -15.73
C ILE A 127 -4.38 24.24 -14.65
N ASP A 128 -4.45 25.56 -14.68
CA ASP A 128 -3.79 26.44 -13.71
C ASP A 128 -4.65 27.70 -13.45
N GLY A 129 -4.09 28.68 -12.73
CA GLY A 129 -4.78 29.93 -12.41
C GLY A 129 -5.16 30.80 -13.63
N GLY A 130 -4.60 30.52 -14.81
CA GLY A 130 -4.93 31.19 -16.07
C GLY A 130 -6.04 30.50 -16.88
N GLY A 131 -6.37 29.25 -16.57
CA GLY A 131 -7.43 28.48 -17.24
C GLY A 131 -6.98 27.10 -17.70
N VAL A 132 -7.50 26.65 -18.86
CA VAL A 132 -7.22 25.33 -19.44
C VAL A 132 -6.46 25.49 -20.76
N THR A 133 -5.27 24.89 -20.85
CA THR A 133 -4.45 24.81 -22.07
C THR A 133 -4.41 23.37 -22.57
N ILE A 134 -4.66 23.17 -23.88
CA ILE A 134 -4.58 21.86 -24.55
C ILE A 134 -3.57 21.96 -25.68
N LYS A 135 -2.52 21.14 -25.64
CA LYS A 135 -1.50 21.03 -26.69
C LYS A 135 -1.56 19.62 -27.27
N ALA A 136 -1.90 19.52 -28.55
CA ALA A 136 -1.93 18.27 -29.30
C ALA A 136 -1.83 18.58 -30.80
N GLY A 137 -1.44 17.60 -31.62
CA GLY A 137 -1.45 17.76 -33.08
C GLY A 137 -2.87 17.94 -33.67
N LEU A 138 -3.89 17.44 -32.97
CA LEU A 138 -5.30 17.62 -33.29
C LEU A 138 -6.12 17.59 -31.99
N VAL A 139 -7.08 18.51 -31.85
CA VAL A 139 -8.07 18.51 -30.77
C VAL A 139 -9.46 18.40 -31.39
N THR A 140 -10.21 17.37 -31.03
CA THR A 140 -11.61 17.19 -31.45
C THR A 140 -12.53 17.40 -30.26
N ILE A 141 -13.42 18.40 -30.33
CA ILE A 141 -14.44 18.67 -29.33
C ILE A 141 -15.79 18.37 -29.96
N SER A 142 -16.46 17.31 -29.51
CA SER A 142 -17.78 16.92 -30.01
C SER A 142 -18.85 17.27 -28.97
N ALA A 143 -19.62 18.31 -29.25
CA ALA A 143 -20.78 18.70 -28.46
C ALA A 143 -21.78 19.46 -29.34
N PRO A 144 -23.10 19.40 -29.04
CA PRO A 144 -24.10 20.17 -29.78
C PRO A 144 -23.94 21.70 -29.63
N ASP A 145 -23.27 22.16 -28.57
CA ASP A 145 -22.95 23.56 -28.31
C ASP A 145 -21.63 23.66 -27.55
N VAL A 146 -20.66 24.42 -28.08
CA VAL A 146 -19.36 24.68 -27.45
C VAL A 146 -19.24 26.19 -27.25
N ARG A 147 -19.28 26.65 -26.00
CA ARG A 147 -19.20 28.08 -25.65
C ARG A 147 -17.84 28.41 -25.05
N LEU A 148 -17.04 29.17 -25.79
CA LEU A 148 -15.75 29.69 -25.32
C LEU A 148 -15.90 31.19 -25.05
N LYS A 149 -15.63 31.64 -23.82
CA LYS A 149 -15.88 33.03 -23.41
C LYS A 149 -14.57 33.83 -23.35
N ARG A 150 -14.29 34.62 -24.41
CA ARG A 150 -13.10 35.47 -24.69
C ARG A 150 -11.72 34.79 -24.52
N ASN A 151 -10.77 35.21 -25.36
CA ASN A 151 -9.37 34.76 -25.39
C ASN A 151 -9.13 33.30 -25.82
N VAL A 152 -9.79 32.84 -26.89
CA VAL A 152 -9.38 31.61 -27.58
C VAL A 152 -8.22 31.96 -28.53
N SER A 153 -7.02 31.51 -28.20
CA SER A 153 -5.85 31.62 -29.07
C SER A 153 -5.63 30.28 -29.75
N LEU A 154 -5.91 30.20 -31.05
CA LEU A 154 -5.51 29.08 -31.91
C LEU A 154 -4.13 29.43 -32.45
N MET A 155 -3.09 28.76 -31.97
CA MET A 155 -1.73 28.87 -32.51
C MET A 155 -1.31 27.54 -33.11
#